data_AF-A0A5R2N5C4-F1
#
_entry.id   AF-A0A5R2N5C4-F1
#
_cell.length_a   1.000
_cell.length_b   1.000
_cell.length_c   1.000
_cell.angle_alpha   90.00
_cell.angle_beta   90.00
_cell.angle_gamma   90.00
#
_symmetry.space_group_name_H-M   'P 1'
#
loop_
_entity.id
_entity.type
_entity.pdbx_description
1 polymer ?
#
loop_
_entity_poly.entity_id
_entity_poly.type
_entity_poly.pdbx_seq_one_letter_code
_entity_poly.pdbx_strand_id
1 'polypeptide(L)'
;MPLSAEEVTTREALQAEFDRLSEQYDSVEDLPDEIDQRLAELETGLESFEARPIAFDPADIARAGAFISIAPDGCLRVERGHVRSEDELPVDTQTAEGGNEHLTAGAIHDDDGVRMDSEPLAEPEDNEGLSPISDRLMTE
;
A
#
# COMPACT_ATOMS: atom_id res chain seq x y z
N MET A 1 -9.00 -9.48 -9.57
CA MET A 1 -9.51 -10.42 -10.59
C MET A 1 -11.02 -10.49 -10.42
N PRO A 2 -11.82 -10.37 -11.49
CA PRO A 2 -13.27 -10.54 -11.40
C PRO A 2 -13.63 -11.96 -10.94
N LEU A 3 -14.76 -12.12 -10.25
CA LEU A 3 -15.32 -13.43 -9.90
C LEU A 3 -15.57 -14.24 -11.18
N SER A 4 -15.23 -15.54 -11.17
CA SER A 4 -15.70 -16.44 -12.21
C SER A 4 -17.22 -16.60 -12.16
N ALA A 5 -17.84 -17.01 -13.26
CA ALA A 5 -19.30 -17.18 -13.32
C ALA A 5 -19.83 -18.17 -12.27
N GLU A 6 -19.05 -19.22 -11.97
CA GLU A 6 -19.38 -20.18 -10.90
C GLU A 6 -19.31 -19.52 -9.53
N GLU A 7 -18.24 -18.78 -9.22
CA GLU A 7 -18.12 -18.05 -7.96
C GLU A 7 -19.19 -16.96 -7.79
N VAL A 8 -19.57 -16.24 -8.85
CA VAL A 8 -20.68 -15.28 -8.81
C VAL A 8 -21.97 -16.00 -8.43
N THR A 9 -22.26 -17.13 -9.07
CA THR A 9 -23.46 -17.91 -8.80
C THR A 9 -23.47 -18.42 -7.36
N THR A 10 -22.34 -18.91 -6.86
CA THR A 10 -22.21 -19.35 -5.47
C THR A 10 -22.42 -18.19 -4.49
N ARG A 11 -21.75 -17.05 -4.71
CA ARG A 11 -21.92 -15.85 -3.87
C ARG A 11 -23.37 -15.38 -3.86
N GLU A 12 -24.03 -15.33 -5.01
CA GLU A 12 -25.45 -14.93 -5.10
C GLU A 12 -26.36 -15.91 -4.36
N ALA A 13 -26.07 -17.21 -4.40
CA ALA A 13 -26.83 -18.19 -3.63
C ALA A 13 -26.64 -18.00 -2.11
N LEU A 14 -25.40 -17.75 -1.64
CA LEU A 14 -25.14 -17.44 -0.23
C LEU A 14 -25.82 -16.15 0.20
N GLN A 15 -25.76 -15.10 -0.64
CA GLN A 15 -26.40 -13.82 -0.36
C GLN A 15 -27.92 -13.98 -0.23
N ALA A 16 -28.55 -14.73 -1.13
CA ALA A 16 -29.99 -14.97 -1.08
C ALA A 16 -30.41 -15.76 0.17
N GLU A 17 -29.57 -16.67 0.68
CA GLU A 17 -29.82 -17.36 1.95
C GLU A 17 -29.69 -16.41 3.13
N PHE A 18 -28.65 -15.58 3.16
CA PHE A 18 -28.42 -14.58 4.18
C PHE A 18 -29.60 -13.59 4.26
N ASP A 19 -29.97 -12.97 3.13
CA ASP A 19 -31.07 -11.99 3.07
C ASP A 19 -32.37 -12.60 3.60
N ARG A 20 -32.69 -13.83 3.17
CA ARG A 20 -33.89 -14.55 3.62
C ARG A 20 -33.89 -14.78 5.14
N LEU A 21 -32.76 -15.20 5.71
CA LEU A 21 -32.63 -15.44 7.15
C LEU A 21 -32.70 -14.11 7.91
N SER A 22 -32.00 -13.08 7.45
CA SER A 22 -32.06 -11.74 8.04
C SER A 22 -33.49 -11.21 8.03
N GLU A 23 -34.19 -11.21 6.91
CA GLU A 23 -35.59 -10.73 6.82
C GLU A 23 -36.55 -11.50 7.73
N GLN A 24 -36.36 -12.82 7.87
CA GLN A 24 -37.22 -13.65 8.70
C GLN A 24 -37.06 -13.35 10.20
N TYR A 25 -35.85 -12.97 10.62
CA TYR A 25 -35.50 -12.81 12.03
C TYR A 25 -35.20 -11.37 12.46
N ASP A 26 -35.24 -10.39 11.55
CA ASP A 26 -35.00 -8.97 11.82
C ASP A 26 -35.98 -8.38 12.84
N SER A 27 -37.21 -8.89 12.89
CA SER A 27 -38.24 -8.44 13.83
C SER A 27 -38.20 -9.13 15.20
N VAL A 28 -37.25 -10.04 15.42
CA VAL A 28 -37.15 -10.80 16.66
C VAL A 28 -36.12 -10.13 17.57
N GLU A 29 -36.50 -9.82 18.81
CA GLU A 29 -35.58 -9.21 19.79
C GLU A 29 -34.39 -10.11 20.17
N ASP A 30 -34.57 -11.44 20.08
CA ASP A 30 -33.57 -12.42 20.50
C ASP A 30 -33.45 -13.54 19.44
N LEU A 31 -32.29 -13.63 18.82
CA LEU A 31 -32.03 -14.55 17.71
C LEU A 31 -31.67 -15.95 18.27
N PRO A 32 -32.26 -17.04 17.76
CA PRO A 32 -31.82 -18.38 18.16
C PRO A 32 -30.34 -18.61 17.80
N ASP A 33 -29.57 -19.24 18.70
CA ASP A 33 -28.13 -19.49 18.51
C ASP A 33 -27.80 -20.18 17.17
N GLU A 34 -28.66 -21.09 16.71
CA GLU A 34 -28.49 -21.79 15.43
C GLU A 34 -28.58 -20.83 14.23
N ILE A 35 -29.45 -19.82 14.29
CA ILE A 35 -29.62 -18.83 13.23
C ILE A 35 -28.50 -17.80 13.28
N ASP A 36 -28.10 -17.37 14.47
CA ASP A 36 -26.94 -16.50 14.68
C ASP A 36 -25.68 -17.14 14.09
N GLN A 37 -25.41 -18.41 14.43
CA GLN A 37 -24.30 -19.17 13.88
C GLN A 37 -24.40 -19.31 12.36
N ARG A 38 -25.58 -19.60 11.82
CA ARG A 38 -25.77 -19.75 10.38
C ARG A 38 -25.51 -18.44 9.63
N LEU A 39 -25.96 -17.30 10.16
CA LEU A 39 -25.69 -15.99 9.59
C LEU A 39 -24.20 -15.67 9.62
N ALA A 40 -23.50 -15.96 10.72
CA ALA A 40 -22.06 -15.77 10.84
C ALA A 40 -21.27 -16.63 9.83
N GLU A 41 -21.69 -17.87 9.60
CA GLU A 41 -21.10 -18.75 8.57
C GLU A 41 -21.30 -18.17 7.15
N LEU A 42 -22.50 -17.68 6.85
CA LEU A 42 -22.82 -17.08 5.56
C LEU A 42 -22.02 -15.78 5.34
N GLU A 43 -21.93 -14.91 6.34
CA GLU A 43 -21.13 -13.69 6.31
C GLU A 43 -19.65 -14.01 6.08
N THR A 44 -19.08 -14.96 6.82
CA THR A 44 -17.70 -15.42 6.62
C THR A 44 -17.49 -15.97 5.20
N GLY A 45 -18.47 -16.74 4.70
CA GLY A 45 -18.44 -17.26 3.34
C GLY A 45 -18.44 -16.15 2.29
N LEU A 46 -19.28 -15.13 2.46
CA LEU A 46 -19.35 -13.95 1.59
C LEU A 46 -18.06 -13.12 1.65
N GLU A 47 -17.54 -12.84 2.85
CA GLU A 47 -16.29 -12.10 3.06
C GLU A 47 -15.09 -12.80 2.39
N SER A 48 -15.07 -14.13 2.37
CA SER A 48 -13.99 -14.88 1.71
C SER A 48 -13.85 -14.57 0.21
N PHE A 49 -14.94 -14.18 -0.47
CA PHE A 49 -14.90 -13.75 -1.87
C PHE A 49 -14.37 -12.31 -2.02
N GLU A 50 -14.40 -11.50 -0.96
CA GLU A 50 -13.94 -10.11 -0.94
C GLU A 50 -12.51 -9.96 -0.42
N ALA A 51 -12.10 -10.81 0.54
CA ALA A 51 -10.76 -10.86 1.13
C ALA A 51 -9.65 -11.32 0.15
N ARG A 52 -9.96 -11.46 -1.14
CA ARG A 52 -8.99 -11.88 -2.15
C ARG A 52 -7.94 -10.78 -2.34
N PRO A 53 -6.65 -11.16 -2.49
CA PRO A 53 -5.58 -10.20 -2.71
C PRO A 53 -5.90 -9.25 -3.87
N ILE A 54 -5.61 -7.96 -3.68
CA ILE A 54 -5.71 -6.98 -4.74
C ILE A 54 -4.83 -7.43 -5.91
N ALA A 55 -5.46 -7.67 -7.05
CA ALA A 55 -4.75 -8.00 -8.27
C ALA A 55 -4.49 -6.71 -9.05
N PHE A 56 -3.22 -6.43 -9.32
CA PHE A 56 -2.80 -5.30 -10.14
C PHE A 56 -2.66 -5.75 -11.60
N ASP A 57 -2.82 -4.82 -12.54
CA ASP A 57 -2.58 -5.09 -13.96
C ASP A 57 -1.12 -5.53 -14.16
N PRO A 58 -0.82 -6.54 -14.99
CA PRO A 58 0.55 -6.97 -15.22
C PRO A 58 1.46 -5.84 -15.73
N ALA A 59 0.94 -4.89 -16.51
CA ALA A 59 1.69 -3.71 -16.93
C ALA A 59 1.96 -2.75 -15.76
N ASP A 60 1.02 -2.63 -14.82
CA ASP A 60 1.24 -1.88 -13.57
C ASP A 60 2.29 -2.55 -12.68
N ILE A 61 2.27 -3.88 -12.58
CA ILE A 61 3.27 -4.65 -11.82
C ILE A 61 4.66 -4.50 -12.44
N ALA A 62 4.75 -4.52 -13.77
CA ALA A 62 6.03 -4.45 -14.49
C ALA A 62 6.77 -3.11 -14.26
N ARG A 63 6.03 -2.02 -14.09
CA ARG A 63 6.56 -0.68 -13.82
C ARG A 63 6.56 -0.29 -12.34
N ALA A 64 5.77 -0.97 -11.50
CA ALA A 64 5.68 -0.64 -10.09
C ALA A 64 7.06 -0.77 -9.42
N GLY A 65 7.41 0.24 -8.63
CA GLY A 65 8.66 0.25 -7.91
C GLY A 65 8.48 0.57 -6.43
N ALA A 66 9.37 0.00 -5.62
CA ALA A 66 9.45 0.25 -4.19
C ALA A 66 10.91 0.41 -3.78
N PHE A 67 11.15 1.31 -2.83
CA PHE A 67 12.43 1.47 -2.18
C PHE A 67 12.42 0.68 -0.86
N ILE A 68 13.40 -0.19 -0.68
CA ILE A 68 13.53 -1.02 0.53
C ILE A 68 14.79 -0.57 1.25
N SER A 69 14.66 -0.21 2.51
CA SER A 69 15.77 0.22 3.36
C SER A 69 15.75 -0.50 4.72
N ILE A 70 16.91 -0.53 5.37
CA ILE A 70 17.05 -1.07 6.73
C ILE A 70 17.37 0.12 7.63
N ALA A 71 16.51 0.36 8.62
CA ALA A 71 16.68 1.42 9.59
C ALA A 71 17.82 1.11 10.59
N PRO A 72 18.37 2.10 11.31
CA PRO A 72 19.47 1.90 12.25
C PRO A 72 19.16 0.95 13.41
N ASP A 73 17.88 0.76 13.72
CA ASP A 73 17.38 -0.22 14.70
C ASP A 73 17.22 -1.64 14.12
N GLY A 74 17.55 -1.83 12.85
CA GLY A 74 17.41 -3.10 12.13
C GLY A 74 16.02 -3.36 11.54
N CYS A 75 15.08 -2.41 11.66
CA CYS A 75 13.75 -2.56 11.09
C CYS A 75 13.76 -2.36 9.56
N LEU A 76 13.03 -3.22 8.84
CA LEU A 76 12.85 -3.10 7.40
C LEU A 76 11.80 -2.02 7.09
N ARG A 77 12.14 -1.07 6.22
CA ARG A 77 11.24 -0.04 5.70
C ARG A 77 10.99 -0.28 4.21
N VAL A 78 9.73 -0.15 3.80
CA VAL A 78 9.30 -0.31 2.41
C VAL A 78 8.51 0.92 2.01
N GLU A 79 9.03 1.68 1.04
CA GLU A 79 8.42 2.88 0.48
C GLU A 79 7.96 2.58 -0.95
N ARG A 80 6.65 2.67 -1.21
CA ARG A 80 6.07 2.39 -2.53
C ARG A 80 6.10 3.64 -3.41
N GLY A 81 6.14 3.47 -4.74
CA GLY A 81 6.04 4.58 -5.70
C GLY A 81 7.36 4.97 -6.37
N HIS A 82 8.44 4.24 -6.11
CA HIS A 82 9.74 4.47 -6.75
C HIS A 82 9.84 3.80 -8.13
N VAL A 83 9.02 4.28 -9.07
CA VAL A 83 9.04 3.85 -10.48
C VAL A 83 10.31 4.38 -11.17
N ARG A 84 10.90 3.61 -12.09
CA ARG A 84 12.07 4.08 -12.86
C ARG A 84 11.64 5.13 -13.87
N SER A 85 12.51 6.09 -14.15
CA SER A 85 12.22 7.16 -15.13
C SER A 85 11.88 6.63 -16.54
N GLU A 86 12.37 5.44 -16.91
CA GLU A 86 12.05 4.75 -18.16
C GLU A 86 10.63 4.15 -18.20
N ASP A 87 10.04 3.91 -17.03
CA ASP A 87 8.72 3.29 -16.84
C ASP A 87 7.65 4.29 -16.34
N GLU A 88 8.03 5.57 -16.16
CA GLU A 88 7.11 6.65 -15.82
C GLU A 88 6.13 6.90 -16.99
N LEU A 89 4.83 6.88 -16.69
CA LEU A 89 3.84 7.33 -17.67
C LEU A 89 4.02 8.82 -17.93
N PRO A 90 3.86 9.28 -19.19
CA PRO A 90 3.73 10.70 -19.45
C PRO A 90 2.55 11.23 -18.64
N VAL A 91 2.80 12.24 -17.80
CA VAL A 91 1.75 12.92 -17.07
C VAL A 91 0.88 13.62 -18.12
N ASP A 92 -0.36 13.15 -18.30
CA ASP A 92 -1.37 13.91 -19.02
C ASP A 92 -1.59 15.21 -18.24
N THR A 93 -0.91 16.28 -18.67
CA THR A 93 -1.12 17.64 -18.20
C THR A 93 -2.41 18.20 -18.79
N GLN A 94 -3.49 17.43 -18.73
CA GLN A 94 -4.81 18.00 -18.95
C GLN A 94 -5.19 18.72 -17.67
N THR A 95 -4.88 20.02 -17.65
CA THR A 95 -5.36 20.98 -16.65
C THR A 95 -6.85 20.72 -16.41
N ALA A 96 -7.17 20.19 -15.23
CA ALA A 96 -8.53 20.02 -14.77
C ALA A 96 -9.11 21.40 -14.45
N GLU A 97 -9.59 22.10 -15.48
CA GLU A 97 -10.63 23.10 -15.28
C GLU A 97 -11.98 22.39 -15.17
N GLY A 98 -12.41 22.17 -13.92
CA GLY A 98 -13.82 21.99 -13.59
C GLY A 98 -14.23 20.57 -13.26
N GLY A 99 -14.54 20.35 -11.98
CA GLY A 99 -15.39 19.24 -11.53
C GLY A 99 -14.69 18.28 -10.59
N ASN A 100 -15.04 18.40 -9.32
CA ASN A 100 -14.86 17.48 -8.20
C ASN A 100 -14.66 15.99 -8.57
N GLU A 101 -13.81 15.31 -7.79
CA GLU A 101 -13.51 13.86 -7.74
C GLU A 101 -12.40 13.32 -8.67
N HIS A 102 -11.14 13.51 -8.27
CA HIS A 102 -10.11 12.52 -8.57
C HIS A 102 -9.12 12.47 -7.43
N LEU A 103 -8.89 11.24 -6.94
CA LEU A 103 -7.92 10.91 -5.91
C LEU A 103 -6.62 11.62 -6.24
N THR A 104 -6.28 12.61 -5.40
CA THR A 104 -4.96 13.20 -5.42
C THR A 104 -3.98 12.04 -5.25
N ALA A 105 -3.20 11.77 -6.30
CA ALA A 105 -1.88 11.18 -6.17
C ALA A 105 -1.01 12.16 -5.37
N GLY A 106 -1.40 12.37 -4.11
CA GLY A 106 -0.63 13.06 -3.12
C GLY A 106 0.43 12.05 -2.71
N ALA A 107 1.67 12.37 -3.04
CA ALA A 107 2.77 11.98 -2.20
C ALA A 107 2.37 12.35 -0.77
N ILE A 108 1.87 11.38 -0.01
CA ILE A 108 1.74 11.50 1.44
C ILE A 108 3.18 11.36 1.93
N HIS A 109 3.94 12.43 1.81
CA HIS A 109 5.12 12.64 2.64
C HIS A 109 4.57 12.74 4.05
N ASP A 110 4.71 11.67 4.84
CA ASP A 110 4.79 11.81 6.30
C ASP A 110 6.07 12.61 6.56
N ASP A 111 5.92 13.94 6.52
CA ASP A 111 6.92 14.95 6.84
C ASP A 111 7.16 14.91 8.36
N ASP A 112 8.02 14.01 8.81
CA ASP A 112 8.80 14.24 10.04
C ASP A 112 10.13 14.87 9.61
N GLY A 113 10.06 16.18 9.36
CA GLY A 113 11.14 16.97 8.78
C GLY A 113 12.31 17.18 9.75
N VAL A 114 13.43 16.49 9.52
CA VAL A 114 14.76 17.03 9.82
C VAL A 114 15.30 17.69 8.55
N ARG A 115 15.12 19.00 8.48
CA ARG A 115 15.72 19.88 7.48
C ARG A 115 17.22 19.99 7.76
N MET A 116 18.05 19.30 7.00
CA MET A 116 19.51 19.48 7.03
C MET A 116 19.89 20.45 5.90
N ASP A 117 20.03 21.72 6.28
CA ASP A 117 20.49 22.80 5.43
C ASP A 117 21.90 22.47 4.89
N SER A 118 22.02 22.32 3.57
CA SER A 118 23.30 22.11 2.90
C SER A 118 23.68 23.39 2.17
N GLU A 119 24.43 24.26 2.85
CA GLU A 119 25.08 25.41 2.23
C GLU A 119 26.23 24.93 1.33
N PRO A 120 26.41 25.46 0.11
CA PRO A 120 27.52 25.09 -0.76
C PRO A 120 28.76 25.89 -0.33
N LEU A 121 29.73 25.22 0.31
CA LEU A 121 31.02 25.84 0.61
C LEU A 121 32.02 25.56 -0.52
N ALA A 122 32.57 26.65 -1.04
CA ALA A 122 33.47 26.76 -2.18
C ALA A 122 34.68 25.79 -2.16
N GLU A 123 35.10 25.41 -3.35
CA GLU A 123 36.34 24.68 -3.64
C GLU A 123 37.57 25.47 -3.16
N PRO A 124 38.55 24.83 -2.52
CA PRO A 124 39.94 25.21 -2.66
C PRO A 124 40.70 24.11 -3.40
N GLU A 125 41.26 24.48 -4.55
CA GLU A 125 42.41 23.80 -5.12
C GLU A 125 43.59 23.96 -4.15
N ASP A 126 44.18 22.85 -3.68
CA ASP A 126 45.63 22.64 -3.58
C ASP A 126 45.91 21.23 -3.02
N ASN A 127 46.48 20.39 -3.88
CA ASN A 127 47.09 19.12 -3.53
C ASN A 127 48.40 19.40 -2.77
N GLU A 128 48.50 19.06 -1.49
CA GLU A 128 49.79 18.74 -0.88
C GLU A 128 49.61 17.98 0.46
N GLY A 129 49.99 16.70 0.48
CA GLY A 129 50.31 15.97 1.71
C GLY A 129 49.18 15.12 2.30
N LEU A 130 49.20 13.82 2.01
CA LEU A 130 48.53 12.80 2.82
C LEU A 130 48.92 13.00 4.29
N SER A 131 48.00 13.49 5.12
CA SER A 131 48.17 13.51 6.57
C SER A 131 48.52 12.09 7.04
N PRO A 132 49.64 11.87 7.77
CA PRO A 132 49.99 10.54 8.21
C PRO A 132 48.91 10.01 9.15
N ILE A 133 48.63 8.71 9.05
CA ILE A 133 47.66 8.01 9.90
C ILE A 133 48.03 8.27 11.36
N SER A 134 47.07 8.74 12.15
CA SER A 134 47.26 9.11 13.54
C SER A 134 47.93 8.00 14.36
N ASP A 135 48.96 8.37 15.14
CA ASP A 135 49.80 7.49 15.98
C ASP A 135 49.03 6.63 17.00
N ARG A 136 47.74 6.90 17.18
CA ARG A 136 46.84 6.14 18.05
C ARG A 136 46.49 4.75 17.51
N LEU A 137 46.89 4.43 16.27
CA LEU A 137 46.65 3.13 15.60
C LEU A 137 47.87 2.19 15.62
N MET A 138 49.05 2.63 16.09
CA MET A 138 50.30 1.83 15.99
C MET A 138 50.79 1.21 17.31
N THR A 139 50.01 1.23 18.39
CA THR A 139 50.36 0.55 19.64
C THR A 139 49.25 -0.41 20.08
N GLU A 140 49.37 -1.66 19.63
CA GLU A 140 48.96 -2.86 20.37
C GLU A 140 50.22 -3.49 20.99
#